data_AF-A0A6L7Q0R3-F1
#
_entry.id   AF-A0A6L7Q0R3-F1
#
_cell.length_a   1.000
_cell.length_b   1.000
_cell.length_c   1.000
_cell.angle_alpha   90.00
_cell.angle_beta   90.00
_cell.angle_gamma   90.00
#
_symmetry.space_group_name_H-M   'P 1'
#
loop_
_entity.id
_entity.type
_entity.pdbx_description
1 polymer ?
#
loop_
_entity_poly.entity_id
_entity_poly.type
_entity_poly.pdbx_seq_one_letter_code
_entity_poly.pdbx_strand_id
1 'polypeptide(L)'
;MPRYVPKTVREYGRVYLAQRLAEHGWQCFIARRSPNEDEVIAGIPERNLEVHLKFHSQETSQAVRFHNPETLDWDWQCLVITTHVLDDTPVTYLLARADVHDDRLDDEFGGALWLQPEAFSEAGFREAWHKLNV
;
A
#
# COMPACT_ATOMS: atom_id res chain seq x y z
N MET A 1 -10.04 7.42 15.45
CA MET A 1 -10.65 6.06 15.46
C MET A 1 -10.43 5.41 14.09
N PRO A 2 -9.94 4.16 13.97
CA PRO A 2 -9.86 3.49 12.68
C PRO A 2 -11.26 3.31 12.10
N ARG A 3 -11.52 3.98 10.97
CA ARG A 3 -12.78 3.83 10.26
C ARG A 3 -12.81 2.45 9.61
N TYR A 4 -13.95 1.78 9.77
CA TYR A 4 -14.21 0.47 9.19
C TYR A 4 -14.10 0.55 7.67
N VAL A 5 -13.16 -0.19 7.08
CA VAL A 5 -13.09 -0.41 5.64
C VAL A 5 -13.94 -1.66 5.31
N PRO A 6 -14.99 -1.54 4.48
CA PRO A 6 -15.79 -2.69 4.11
C PRO A 6 -14.94 -3.79 3.45
N LYS A 7 -15.28 -5.05 3.72
CA LYS A 7 -14.56 -6.20 3.12
C LYS A 7 -14.52 -6.09 1.60
N THR A 8 -15.61 -5.65 0.97
CA THR A 8 -15.72 -5.43 -0.48
C THR A 8 -14.60 -4.52 -0.98
N VAL A 9 -14.43 -3.34 -0.37
CA VAL A 9 -13.38 -2.36 -0.75
C VAL A 9 -11.99 -2.97 -0.71
N ARG A 10 -11.68 -3.73 0.35
CA ARG A 10 -10.37 -4.42 0.44
C ARG A 10 -10.16 -5.43 -0.67
N GLU A 11 -11.17 -6.26 -0.95
CA GLU A 11 -11.09 -7.30 -1.97
C GLU A 11 -10.97 -6.72 -3.39
N TYR A 12 -11.75 -5.68 -3.72
CA TYR A 12 -11.65 -4.99 -5.00
C TYR A 12 -10.28 -4.33 -5.18
N GLY A 13 -9.79 -3.62 -4.15
CA GLY A 13 -8.48 -2.98 -4.23
C GLY A 13 -7.33 -3.99 -4.36
N ARG A 14 -7.47 -5.19 -3.77
CA ARG A 14 -6.51 -6.29 -3.92
C ARG A 14 -6.48 -6.84 -5.34
N VAL A 15 -7.64 -7.05 -5.95
CA VAL A 15 -7.74 -7.50 -7.36
C VAL A 15 -7.20 -6.44 -8.30
N TYR A 16 -7.53 -5.16 -8.06
CA TYR A 16 -7.00 -4.05 -8.82
C TYR A 16 -5.47 -3.97 -8.74
N LEU A 17 -4.89 -4.08 -7.54
CA LEU A 17 -3.44 -4.11 -7.36
C LEU A 17 -2.79 -5.26 -8.15
N ALA A 18 -3.35 -6.47 -8.07
CA ALA A 18 -2.85 -7.61 -8.83
C ALA A 18 -2.89 -7.36 -10.36
N GLN A 19 -3.97 -6.75 -10.86
CA GLN A 19 -4.08 -6.36 -12.26
C GLN A 19 -3.00 -5.34 -12.65
N ARG A 20 -2.81 -4.27 -11.87
CA ARG A 20 -1.79 -3.24 -12.15
C ARG A 20 -0.38 -3.82 -12.15
N LEU A 21 -0.06 -4.69 -11.20
CA LEU A 21 1.21 -5.41 -11.16
C LEU A 21 1.43 -6.23 -12.44
N ALA A 22 0.41 -6.98 -12.89
CA ALA A 22 0.46 -7.75 -14.12
C ALA A 22 0.67 -6.86 -15.36
N GLU A 23 0.00 -5.71 -15.44
CA GLU A 23 0.19 -4.72 -16.52
C GLU A 23 1.63 -4.16 -16.56
N HIS A 24 2.30 -4.14 -15.41
CA HIS A 24 3.71 -3.76 -15.28
C HIS A 24 4.70 -4.94 -15.38
N GLY A 25 4.22 -6.13 -15.75
CA GLY A 25 5.05 -7.31 -15.99
C GLY A 25 5.43 -8.09 -14.73
N TRP A 26 4.79 -7.80 -13.59
CA TRP A 26 5.00 -8.52 -12.34
C TRP A 26 4.04 -9.70 -12.23
N GLN A 27 4.54 -10.85 -11.80
CA GLN A 27 3.72 -11.97 -11.37
C GLN A 27 3.46 -11.82 -9.86
N CYS A 28 2.20 -11.81 -9.44
CA CYS A 28 1.86 -11.63 -8.04
C CYS A 28 1.34 -12.92 -7.38
N PHE A 29 1.81 -13.17 -6.17
CA PHE A 29 1.21 -14.10 -5.23
C PHE A 29 0.61 -13.30 -4.06
N ILE A 30 -0.71 -13.36 -3.92
CA ILE A 30 -1.40 -12.69 -2.82
C ILE A 30 -1.25 -13.55 -1.57
N ALA A 31 -0.43 -13.09 -0.63
CA ALA A 31 -0.20 -13.76 0.64
C ALA A 31 -0.82 -12.95 1.79
N ARG A 32 -1.76 -13.54 2.52
CA ARG A 32 -2.27 -12.91 3.75
C ARG A 32 -1.44 -13.38 4.93
N ARG A 33 -0.41 -12.60 5.33
CA ARG A 33 0.44 -12.93 6.48
C ARG A 33 -0.23 -12.68 7.83
N SER A 34 -1.16 -11.72 7.92
CA SER A 34 -1.90 -11.47 9.15
C SER A 34 -3.38 -11.15 8.90
N PRO A 35 -4.26 -11.27 9.92
CA PRO A 35 -5.68 -10.95 9.78
C PRO A 35 -5.94 -9.46 9.51
N ASN A 36 -5.00 -8.59 9.89
CA ASN A 36 -5.20 -7.15 9.97
C ASN A 36 -4.32 -6.34 8.99
N GLU A 37 -3.37 -7.00 8.33
CA GLU A 37 -2.50 -6.38 7.34
C GLU A 37 -2.62 -7.17 6.03
N ASP A 38 -2.97 -6.46 4.98
CA ASP A 38 -3.01 -7.04 3.65
C ASP A 38 -1.63 -6.86 2.99
N GLU A 39 -1.02 -7.97 2.58
CA GLU A 39 0.29 -8.02 1.94
C GLU A 39 0.16 -8.70 0.57
N VAL A 40 0.98 -8.27 -0.39
CA VAL A 40 1.13 -8.91 -1.69
C VAL A 40 2.61 -9.11 -1.93
N ILE A 41 2.99 -10.33 -2.33
CA ILE A 41 4.34 -10.61 -2.79
C ILE A 41 4.27 -10.60 -4.32
N ALA A 42 5.07 -9.76 -4.95
CA ALA A 42 5.17 -9.66 -6.40
C ALA A 42 6.60 -9.97 -6.84
N GLY A 43 6.76 -10.71 -7.93
CA GLY A 43 8.07 -11.08 -8.44
C GLY A 43 8.13 -11.08 -9.95
N ILE A 44 9.36 -10.99 -10.46
CA ILE A 44 9.69 -11.23 -11.86
C ILE A 44 10.70 -12.38 -11.86
N PRO A 45 10.26 -13.64 -11.99
CA PRO A 45 11.11 -14.81 -11.87
C PRO A 45 12.32 -14.78 -12.80
N GLU A 46 12.14 -14.30 -14.03
CA GLU A 46 13.20 -14.21 -15.04
C GLU A 46 14.33 -13.24 -14.64
N ARG A 47 14.04 -12.29 -13.74
CA ARG A 47 14.99 -11.31 -13.23
C ARG A 47 15.47 -11.62 -11.81
N ASN A 48 14.96 -12.70 -11.21
CA ASN A 48 15.17 -13.03 -9.80
C ASN A 48 14.85 -11.84 -8.86
N LEU A 49 13.76 -11.13 -9.16
CA LEU A 49 13.28 -10.00 -8.37
C LEU A 49 12.03 -10.39 -7.60
N GLU A 50 11.97 -9.99 -6.34
CA GLU A 50 10.82 -10.15 -5.45
C GLU A 50 10.64 -8.88 -4.61
N VAL A 51 9.41 -8.42 -4.50
CA VAL A 51 9.01 -7.27 -3.68
C VAL A 51 7.78 -7.64 -2.85
N HIS A 52 7.84 -7.28 -1.58
CA HIS A 52 6.79 -7.37 -0.59
C HIS A 52 6.12 -6.02 -0.46
N LEU A 53 4.82 -6.01 -0.75
CA LEU A 53 3.99 -4.83 -0.79
C LEU A 53 2.98 -4.89 0.35
N LYS A 54 3.02 -3.89 1.23
CA LYS A 54 1.89 -3.61 2.10
C LYS A 54 0.86 -2.84 1.31
N PHE A 55 -0.42 -3.14 1.45
CA PHE A 55 -1.43 -2.36 0.75
C PHE A 55 -2.64 -1.97 1.61
N HIS A 56 -3.19 -0.81 1.29
CA HIS A 56 -4.41 -0.28 1.88
C HIS A 56 -5.37 0.16 0.77
N SER A 57 -6.62 -0.24 0.90
CA SER A 57 -7.69 0.04 -0.05
C SER A 57 -8.77 0.86 0.63
N GLN A 58 -9.22 1.96 0.01
CA GLN A 58 -10.22 2.85 0.57
C GLN A 58 -11.05 3.56 -0.52
N GLU A 59 -12.27 3.96 -0.19
CA GLU A 59 -13.14 4.73 -1.11
C GLU A 59 -12.81 6.22 -1.15
N THR A 60 -12.12 6.73 -0.13
CA THR A 60 -11.81 8.14 0.00
C THR A 60 -10.37 8.30 0.44
N SER A 61 -9.73 9.43 0.12
CA SER A 61 -8.37 9.76 0.55
C SER A 61 -8.32 10.10 2.04
N GLN A 62 -8.40 9.08 2.90
CA GLN A 62 -8.30 9.22 4.35
C GLN A 62 -6.91 8.81 4.84
N ALA A 63 -6.60 9.25 6.07
CA ALA A 63 -5.38 8.86 6.75
C ALA A 63 -5.32 7.33 6.90
N VAL A 64 -4.16 6.77 6.57
CA VAL A 64 -3.91 5.33 6.61
C VAL A 64 -3.19 5.00 7.91
N ARG A 65 -3.78 4.10 8.71
CA ARG A 65 -3.13 3.63 9.94
C ARG A 65 -1.87 2.86 9.57
N PHE A 66 -0.77 3.24 10.20
CA PHE A 66 0.53 2.61 10.08
C PHE A 66 0.98 2.10 11.45
N HIS A 67 1.40 0.84 11.54
CA HIS A 67 2.10 0.36 12.74
C HIS A 67 3.54 0.87 12.68
N ASN A 68 4.11 1.27 13.82
CA ASN A 68 5.40 1.97 13.90
C ASN A 68 6.47 1.31 12.99
N PRO A 69 7.09 2.06 12.05
CA PRO A 69 8.12 1.57 11.13
C PRO A 69 9.27 0.81 11.80
N GLU A 70 9.61 1.16 13.04
CA GLU A 70 10.68 0.53 13.83
C GLU A 70 10.24 -0.79 14.48
N THR A 71 8.94 -0.98 14.71
CA THR A 71 8.36 -2.21 15.29
C THR A 71 7.79 -3.15 14.23
N LEU A 72 7.76 -2.71 12.97
CA LEU A 72 7.44 -3.55 11.84
C LEU A 72 8.63 -4.48 11.58
N ASP A 73 8.63 -5.58 12.34
CA ASP A 73 9.36 -6.75 11.92
C ASP A 73 8.78 -7.17 10.54
N TRP A 74 9.67 -7.20 9.54
CA TRP A 74 9.62 -7.90 8.22
C TRP A 74 9.64 -7.00 6.97
N ASP A 75 10.75 -7.08 6.22
CA ASP A 75 11.00 -7.11 4.76
C ASP A 75 10.06 -6.45 3.72
N TRP A 76 9.08 -5.62 4.07
CA TRP A 76 8.28 -4.90 3.08
C TRP A 76 9.10 -3.77 2.42
N GLN A 77 9.08 -3.70 1.09
CA GLN A 77 9.82 -2.69 0.32
C GLN A 77 8.94 -1.48 -0.07
N CYS A 78 7.63 -1.66 -0.24
CA CYS A 78 6.74 -0.60 -0.70
C CYS A 78 5.35 -0.65 -0.07
N LEU A 79 4.80 0.52 0.24
CA LEU A 79 3.43 0.75 0.68
C LEU A 79 2.62 1.21 -0.52
N VAL A 80 1.51 0.51 -0.76
CA VAL A 80 0.57 0.78 -1.84
C VAL A 80 -0.75 1.25 -1.24
N ILE A 81 -1.20 2.45 -1.61
CA ILE A 81 -2.50 2.96 -1.18
C ILE A 81 -3.38 3.14 -2.41
N THR A 82 -4.50 2.44 -2.47
CA THR A 82 -5.49 2.60 -3.52
C THR A 82 -6.72 3.32 -2.96
N THR A 83 -7.02 4.48 -3.52
CA THR A 83 -8.21 5.30 -3.21
C THR A 83 -9.25 5.16 -4.32
N HIS A 84 -10.51 5.47 -4.02
CA HIS A 84 -11.61 5.45 -4.99
C HIS A 84 -11.79 4.06 -5.64
N VAL A 85 -11.71 3.01 -4.82
CA VAL A 85 -11.63 1.62 -5.29
C VAL A 85 -12.89 1.16 -6.01
N LEU A 86 -14.07 1.68 -5.65
CA LEU A 86 -15.34 1.34 -6.34
C LEU A 86 -15.68 2.30 -7.49
N ASP A 87 -14.86 3.33 -7.73
CA ASP A 87 -15.04 4.23 -8.86
C ASP A 87 -14.45 3.61 -10.14
N ASP A 88 -14.86 4.12 -11.31
CA ASP A 88 -14.32 3.68 -12.61
C ASP A 88 -12.83 4.04 -12.78
N THR A 89 -12.31 4.94 -11.95
CA THR A 89 -10.92 5.39 -11.99
C THR A 89 -10.26 5.35 -10.60
N PRO A 90 -9.94 4.15 -10.06
CA PRO A 90 -9.16 4.05 -8.83
C PRO A 90 -7.79 4.68 -9.02
N VAL A 91 -7.25 5.23 -7.93
CA VAL A 91 -5.92 5.87 -7.94
C VAL A 91 -5.02 5.14 -6.95
N THR A 92 -3.86 4.69 -7.43
CA THR A 92 -2.85 4.04 -6.61
C THR A 92 -1.68 4.98 -6.35
N TYR A 93 -1.21 4.99 -5.10
CA TYR A 93 0.00 5.67 -4.67
C TYR A 93 1.01 4.63 -4.19
N LEU A 94 2.26 4.76 -4.63
CA LEU A 94 3.36 3.86 -4.27
C LEU A 94 4.44 4.65 -3.53
N LEU A 95 4.70 4.23 -2.30
CA LEU A 95 5.70 4.81 -1.42
C LEU A 95 6.72 3.73 -1.12
N ALA A 96 8.01 3.98 -1.42
CA ALA A 96 9.06 3.09 -0.95
C ALA A 96 9.09 3.13 0.59
N ARG A 97 9.64 2.11 1.23
CA ARG A 97 9.82 2.12 2.68
C ARG A 97 10.55 3.37 3.17
N ALA A 98 11.54 3.84 2.42
CA ALA A 98 12.26 5.07 2.70
C ALA A 98 11.43 6.35 2.49
N ASP A 99 10.27 6.31 1.82
CA ASP A 99 9.39 7.47 1.70
C ASP A 99 8.42 7.60 2.90
N VAL A 100 8.34 6.56 3.75
CA VAL A 100 7.48 6.48 4.94
C VAL A 100 8.33 6.74 6.19
N HIS A 101 8.62 8.01 6.45
CA HIS A 101 9.37 8.47 7.63
C HIS A 101 8.46 9.07 8.71
N ASP A 102 8.96 9.14 9.94
CA ASP A 102 8.20 9.61 11.12
C ASP A 102 7.61 11.02 10.95
N ASP A 103 8.28 11.92 10.22
CA ASP A 103 7.77 13.28 9.96
C ASP A 103 6.46 13.30 9.15
N ARG A 104 6.13 12.19 8.49
CA ARG A 104 4.88 12.01 7.72
C ARG A 104 3.81 11.26 8.51
N LEU A 105 4.13 10.85 9.73
CA LEU A 105 3.29 10.04 10.59
C LEU A 105 2.82 10.85 11.78
N ASP A 106 1.50 10.97 11.93
CA ASP A 106 0.89 11.64 13.07
C ASP A 106 0.48 10.62 14.13
N ASP A 107 0.74 10.91 15.41
CA ASP A 107 0.24 10.17 16.57
C ASP A 107 -0.97 10.88 17.19
N GLU A 108 -1.88 11.38 16.34
CA GLU A 108 -3.09 12.13 16.71
C GLU A 108 -3.95 11.43 17.79
N PHE A 109 -3.79 10.10 17.95
CA PHE A 109 -4.60 9.29 18.85
C PHE A 109 -3.81 8.52 19.93
N GLY A 110 -2.52 8.82 20.14
CA GLY A 110 -1.73 8.33 21.28
C GLY A 110 -1.62 6.81 21.37
N GLY A 111 -1.13 6.17 20.30
CA GLY A 111 -0.93 4.70 20.28
C GLY A 111 -0.89 4.06 18.89
N ALA A 112 -0.95 4.86 17.81
CA ALA A 112 -0.75 4.38 16.45
C ALA A 112 -0.33 5.53 15.55
N LEU A 113 0.59 5.26 14.62
CA LEU A 113 1.02 6.22 13.62
C LEU A 113 0.03 6.26 12.45
N TRP A 114 -0.17 7.43 11.86
CA TRP A 114 -1.09 7.64 10.76
C TRP A 114 -0.41 8.40 9.63
N LEU A 115 -0.43 7.83 8.43
CA LEU A 115 0.01 8.51 7.22
C LEU A 115 -1.14 9.35 6.67
N GLN A 116 -1.00 10.68 6.76
CA GLN A 116 -2.03 11.62 6.33
C GLN A 116 -2.16 11.65 4.79
N PRO A 117 -3.36 11.97 4.25
CA PRO A 117 -3.59 12.04 2.80
C PRO A 117 -2.57 12.87 2.04
N GLU A 118 -2.19 14.02 2.57
CA GLU A 118 -1.24 14.95 1.98
C GLU A 118 0.16 14.31 1.84
N ALA A 119 0.54 13.42 2.76
CA ALA A 119 1.85 12.77 2.76
C ALA A 119 1.98 11.66 1.70
N PHE A 120 0.87 11.08 1.23
CA PHE A 120 0.88 10.05 0.18
C PHE A 120 0.29 10.50 -1.16
N SER A 121 -0.47 11.59 -1.20
CA SER A 121 -1.13 12.09 -2.41
C SER A 121 -0.25 12.98 -3.29
N GLU A 122 1.01 13.20 -2.91
CA GLU A 122 1.98 13.93 -3.74
C GLU A 122 2.12 13.29 -5.12
N ALA A 123 2.27 14.13 -6.15
CA ALA A 123 2.32 13.67 -7.56
C ALA A 123 3.44 12.64 -7.82
N GLY A 124 4.53 12.68 -7.03
CA GLY A 124 5.64 11.73 -7.13
C GLY A 124 5.32 10.30 -6.65
N PHE A 125 4.22 10.10 -5.91
CA PHE A 125 3.77 8.77 -5.47
C PHE A 125 2.65 8.20 -6.33
N ARG A 126 1.88 9.08 -7.00
CA ARG A 126 0.75 8.68 -7.83
C ARG A 126 1.21 7.81 -9.01
N GLU A 127 0.67 6.59 -9.07
CA GLU A 127 0.97 5.58 -10.09
C GLU A 127 2.49 5.37 -10.30
N ALA A 128 3.28 5.51 -9.22
CA ALA A 128 4.74 5.44 -9.25
C ALA A 128 5.28 4.00 -9.34
N TRP A 129 4.72 3.18 -10.24
CA TRP A 129 5.08 1.77 -10.45
C TRP A 129 6.55 1.54 -10.81
N HIS A 130 7.21 2.57 -11.38
CA HIS A 130 8.64 2.56 -11.65
C HIS A 130 9.49 2.33 -10.39
N LYS A 131 8.98 2.66 -9.20
CA LYS A 131 9.65 2.45 -7.91
C LYS A 131 9.82 0.97 -7.54
N LEU A 132 9.07 0.07 -8.18
CA LEU A 132 9.20 -1.38 -7.95
C LEU A 132 10.39 -1.98 -8.72
N ASN A 133 10.87 -1.32 -9.77
CA ASN A 133 11.93 -1.82 -10.64
C ASN A 133 13.35 -1.48 -10.16
N VAL A 134 13.52 -1.09 -8.89
CA VAL A 134 14.79 -0.58 -8.31
C VAL A 134 15.48 -1.66 -7.51
#